data_AF-A0A0R2H3K3-F1
#
_entry.id   AF-A0A0R2H3K3-F1
#
_cell.length_a   1.000
_cell.length_b   1.000
_cell.length_c   1.000
_cell.angle_alpha   90.00
_cell.angle_beta   90.00
_cell.angle_gamma   90.00
#
_symmetry.space_group_name_H-M   'P 1'
#
loop_
_entity.id
_entity.type
_entity.pdbx_description
1 polymer ?
#
loop_
_entity_poly.entity_id
_entity_poly.type
_entity_poly.pdbx_seq_one_letter_code
_entity_poly.pdbx_strand_id
1 'polypeptide(L)'
;MRHLEFVSAWGKLFKRTLFDMPEYLRFPFGKTFEDQFLVHRLFFKAQRIWYWEKALYCWRITANSITTSTLTAAVARDDLDGYIQYVVDLALLGKLDELAIRNYRIHLNGLQARLEAANLQQTAIYQEVEYQLHLTTPNG
;
A
#
# COMPACT_ATOMS: atom_id res chain seq x y z
N MET A 1 3.51 0.44 -14.44
CA MET A 1 4.09 1.05 -13.23
C MET A 1 3.82 0.14 -12.05
N ARG A 2 4.74 0.07 -11.08
CA ARG A 2 4.60 -0.83 -9.91
C ARG A 2 3.94 -0.07 -8.75
N HIS A 3 3.12 -0.76 -7.95
CA HIS A 3 2.44 -0.16 -6.77
C HIS A 3 3.37 0.64 -5.85
N LEU A 4 4.58 0.13 -5.62
CA LEU A 4 5.61 0.76 -4.78
C LEU A 4 6.01 2.18 -5.22
N GLU A 5 5.88 2.53 -6.50
CA GLU A 5 6.27 3.84 -7.04
C GLU A 5 5.30 4.96 -6.62
N PHE A 6 4.08 4.60 -6.19
CA PHE A 6 3.00 5.53 -5.86
C PHE A 6 2.71 5.68 -4.38
N VAL A 7 3.29 4.85 -3.52
CA VAL A 7 2.93 4.85 -2.09
C VAL A 7 3.53 6.04 -1.37
N SER A 8 4.84 6.29 -1.50
CA SER A 8 5.49 7.28 -0.63
C SER A 8 5.00 8.71 -0.87
N ALA A 9 4.71 9.46 0.18
CA ALA A 9 4.45 10.90 0.09
C ALA A 9 5.74 11.71 -0.08
N TRP A 10 6.86 11.22 0.47
CA TRP A 10 8.15 11.90 0.41
C TRP A 10 8.78 11.88 -0.99
N GLY A 11 9.69 12.85 -1.24
CA GLY A 11 10.34 13.03 -2.54
C GLY A 11 9.40 13.52 -3.65
N LYS A 12 8.20 14.02 -3.31
CA LYS A 12 7.18 14.50 -4.24
C LYS A 12 6.72 15.90 -3.86
N LEU A 13 6.37 16.70 -4.87
CA LEU A 13 5.76 18.01 -4.70
C LEU A 13 4.32 17.98 -5.22
N PHE A 14 3.35 18.23 -4.34
CA PHE A 14 1.93 18.19 -4.66
C PHE A 14 1.35 19.61 -4.72
N LYS A 15 0.50 19.88 -5.72
CA LYS A 15 -0.33 21.10 -5.70
C LYS A 15 -1.32 21.01 -4.54
N ARG A 16 -1.43 22.08 -3.75
CA ARG A 16 -2.34 22.14 -2.59
C ARG A 16 -3.77 21.74 -2.94
N THR A 17 -4.27 22.15 -4.11
CA THR A 17 -5.63 21.86 -4.55
C THR A 17 -5.94 20.38 -4.81
N LEU A 18 -4.91 19.52 -4.93
CA LEU A 18 -5.12 18.07 -4.96
C LEU A 18 -5.71 17.57 -3.63
N PHE A 19 -5.42 18.27 -2.54
CA PHE A 19 -6.00 18.05 -1.24
C PHE A 19 -7.32 18.79 -1.05
N ASP A 20 -7.99 19.35 -2.06
CA ASP A 20 -9.34 19.89 -1.82
C ASP A 20 -10.35 18.72 -1.83
N MET A 21 -10.55 18.10 -0.67
CA MET A 21 -11.45 16.96 -0.44
C MET A 21 -11.84 16.85 1.06
N PRO A 22 -12.89 16.08 1.41
CA PRO A 22 -13.30 15.88 2.80
C PRO A 22 -12.22 15.28 3.70
N GLU A 23 -12.27 15.60 5.00
CA GLU A 23 -11.27 15.18 6.00
C GLU A 23 -11.17 13.66 6.15
N TYR A 24 -12.28 12.94 6.03
CA TYR A 24 -12.30 11.47 6.13
C TYR A 24 -11.60 10.76 4.96
N LEU A 25 -11.20 11.50 3.92
CA LEU A 25 -10.39 10.99 2.81
C LEU A 25 -8.93 11.43 2.89
N ARG A 26 -8.51 12.08 3.99
CA ARG A 26 -7.11 12.40 4.27
C ARG A 26 -6.33 11.19 4.77
N PHE A 27 -5.05 11.42 5.08
CA PHE A 27 -4.23 10.45 5.77
C PHE A 27 -4.96 9.93 7.01
N PRO A 28 -5.18 8.61 7.11
CA PRO A 28 -5.91 8.05 8.22
C PRO A 28 -5.13 8.22 9.53
N PHE A 29 -5.83 8.68 10.58
CA PHE A 29 -5.23 8.85 11.89
C PHE A 29 -4.92 7.49 12.54
N GLY A 30 -3.73 7.35 13.11
CA GLY A 30 -3.34 6.18 13.91
C GLY A 30 -3.02 4.91 13.11
N LYS A 31 -3.00 4.98 11.78
CA LYS A 31 -2.60 3.88 10.89
C LYS A 31 -1.12 3.92 10.59
N THR A 32 -0.47 2.76 10.55
CA THR A 32 0.87 2.61 9.98
C THR A 32 0.77 2.61 8.46
N PHE A 33 1.73 3.21 7.75
CA PHE A 33 1.72 3.31 6.28
C PHE A 33 0.55 4.13 5.73
N GLU A 34 0.20 5.23 6.41
CA GLU A 34 -0.86 6.18 6.07
C GLU A 34 -0.80 6.66 4.61
N ASP A 35 0.40 6.75 4.07
CA ASP A 35 0.74 7.06 2.68
C ASP A 35 0.02 6.14 1.66
N GLN A 36 -0.10 4.84 1.97
CA GLN A 36 -0.75 3.85 1.10
C GLN A 36 -2.24 4.15 0.86
N PHE A 37 -2.89 4.89 1.75
CA PHE A 37 -4.33 5.16 1.69
C PHE A 37 -4.69 6.37 0.83
N LEU A 38 -3.74 7.29 0.59
CA LEU A 38 -4.03 8.59 -0.01
C LEU A 38 -3.21 8.90 -1.26
N VAL A 39 -1.92 8.55 -1.28
CA VAL A 39 -1.01 9.16 -2.27
C VAL A 39 -1.44 8.80 -3.70
N HIS A 40 -1.84 7.55 -3.99
CA HIS A 40 -2.37 7.14 -5.30
C HIS A 40 -3.60 7.94 -5.74
N ARG A 41 -4.48 8.34 -4.81
CA ARG A 41 -5.65 9.19 -5.12
C ARG A 41 -5.23 10.57 -5.58
N LEU A 42 -4.17 11.13 -5.00
CA LEU A 42 -3.60 12.41 -5.45
C LEU A 42 -3.04 12.29 -6.87
N PHE A 43 -2.40 11.15 -7.19
CA PHE A 43 -1.94 10.84 -8.54
C PHE A 43 -3.11 10.74 -9.52
N PHE A 44 -4.19 10.04 -9.16
CA PHE A 44 -5.37 9.92 -10.02
C PHE A 44 -6.12 11.24 -10.23
N LYS A 45 -6.06 12.16 -9.25
CA LYS A 45 -6.63 13.52 -9.37
C LYS A 45 -5.74 14.48 -10.16
N ALA A 46 -4.45 14.22 -10.26
CA ALA A 46 -3.51 15.09 -10.96
C ALA A 46 -3.73 15.05 -12.48
N GLN A 47 -3.88 16.23 -13.09
CA GLN A 47 -4.02 16.35 -14.55
C GLN A 47 -2.70 16.15 -15.30
N ARG A 48 -1.56 16.42 -14.64
CA ARG A 48 -0.21 16.29 -15.19
C ARG A 48 0.73 15.89 -14.07
N ILE A 49 1.61 14.94 -14.37
CA ILE A 49 2.66 14.47 -13.47
C ILE A 49 3.99 14.65 -14.19
N TRP A 50 4.96 15.25 -13.52
CA TRP A 50 6.33 15.38 -14.00
C TRP A 50 7.23 14.54 -13.12
N TYR A 51 8.10 13.75 -13.75
CA TYR A 51 9.08 12.92 -13.07
C TYR A 51 10.47 13.42 -13.40
N TRP A 52 11.30 13.60 -12.37
CA TRP A 52 12.72 13.90 -12.51
C TRP A 52 13.54 12.76 -11.92
N GLU A 53 14.24 12.04 -12.77
CA GLU A 53 15.16 10.96 -12.39
C GLU A 53 16.45 11.52 -11.74
N LYS A 54 16.33 12.09 -10.54
CA LYS A 54 17.46 12.47 -9.69
C LYS A 54 17.19 12.07 -8.25
N ALA A 55 18.18 11.46 -7.62
CA ALA A 55 18.15 11.08 -6.21
C ALA A 55 18.35 12.31 -5.30
N LEU A 56 17.34 13.17 -5.22
CA LEU A 56 17.37 14.40 -4.43
C LEU A 56 16.84 14.23 -2.99
N TYR A 57 16.44 13.01 -2.63
CA TYR A 57 15.94 12.68 -1.30
C TYR A 57 16.63 11.43 -0.78
N CYS A 58 17.13 11.49 0.46
CA CYS A 58 17.76 10.36 1.13
C CYS A 58 16.83 9.81 2.21
N TRP A 59 16.48 8.53 2.10
CA TRP A 59 15.74 7.82 3.13
C TRP A 59 16.66 7.48 4.30
N ARG A 60 16.31 7.90 5.51
CA ARG A 60 17.08 7.63 6.72
C ARG A 60 16.58 6.35 7.40
N ILE A 61 17.47 5.37 7.53
CA ILE A 61 17.23 4.13 8.28
C ILE A 61 17.89 4.23 9.64
N THR A 62 17.16 3.83 10.68
CA THR A 62 17.62 3.76 12.07
C THR A 62 17.19 2.42 12.67
N ALA A 63 17.73 2.04 13.83
CA ALA A 63 17.33 0.79 14.50
C ALA A 63 15.81 0.73 14.77
N ASN A 64 15.19 1.87 15.05
CA ASN A 64 13.76 1.99 15.35
C ASN A 64 12.93 2.39 14.11
N SER A 65 13.47 2.27 12.90
CA SER A 65 12.69 2.52 11.70
C SER A 65 11.57 1.48 11.59
N ILE A 66 10.40 1.91 11.09
CA ILE A 66 9.25 1.02 10.85
C ILE A 66 9.66 -0.17 9.97
N THR A 67 10.54 0.07 8.99
CA THR A 67 11.07 -0.95 8.07
C THR A 67 12.00 -1.98 8.72
N THR A 68 12.52 -1.71 9.92
CA THR A 68 13.42 -2.61 10.66
C THR A 68 12.79 -3.17 11.93
N SER A 69 11.59 -2.71 12.27
CA SER A 69 10.85 -3.18 13.44
C SER A 69 10.17 -4.52 13.18
N THR A 70 9.99 -5.32 14.23
CA THR A 70 9.26 -6.57 14.16
C THR A 70 7.83 -6.33 13.71
N LEU A 71 7.36 -7.11 12.73
CA LEU A 71 5.98 -7.04 12.27
C LEU A 71 5.03 -7.43 13.41
N THR A 72 3.97 -6.64 13.59
CA THR A 72 2.85 -7.00 14.46
C THR A 72 1.60 -7.26 13.62
N ALA A 73 0.61 -7.94 14.18
CA ALA A 73 -0.65 -8.18 13.49
C ALA A 73 -1.38 -6.87 13.12
N ALA A 74 -1.26 -5.82 13.94
CA ALA A 74 -1.84 -4.50 13.66
C ALA A 74 -1.14 -3.82 12.48
N VAL A 75 0.19 -3.86 12.42
CA VAL A 75 0.96 -3.30 11.30
C VAL A 75 0.66 -4.08 10.00
N ALA A 76 0.54 -5.41 10.08
CA ALA A 76 0.15 -6.23 8.93
C ALA A 76 -1.27 -5.93 8.44
N ARG A 77 -2.20 -5.67 9.37
CA ARG A 77 -3.56 -5.24 9.06
C ARG A 77 -3.56 -3.90 8.33
N ASP A 78 -2.82 -2.92 8.83
CA ASP A 78 -2.77 -1.60 8.19
C ASP A 78 -2.16 -1.66 6.78
N ASP A 79 -1.12 -2.48 6.57
CA ASP A 79 -0.50 -2.74 5.25
C ASP A 79 -1.51 -3.38 4.27
N LEU A 80 -2.27 -4.39 4.73
CA LEU A 80 -3.29 -5.03 3.90
C LEU A 80 -4.45 -4.08 3.58
N ASP A 81 -4.97 -3.35 4.57
CA ASP A 81 -6.07 -2.41 4.41
C ASP A 81 -5.69 -1.30 3.40
N GLY A 82 -4.47 -0.76 3.47
CA GLY A 82 -3.97 0.25 2.55
C GLY A 82 -3.92 -0.25 1.11
N TYR A 83 -3.39 -1.47 0.91
CA TYR A 83 -3.34 -2.07 -0.42
C TYR A 83 -4.73 -2.41 -0.97
N ILE A 84 -5.64 -2.95 -0.14
CA ILE A 84 -7.03 -3.21 -0.54
C ILE A 84 -7.68 -1.90 -1.00
N GLN A 85 -7.47 -0.80 -0.26
CA GLN A 85 -8.00 0.49 -0.64
C GLN A 85 -7.50 0.94 -2.02
N TYR A 86 -6.21 0.74 -2.33
CA TYR A 86 -5.65 1.00 -3.65
C TYR A 86 -6.33 0.18 -4.76
N VAL A 87 -6.52 -1.13 -4.54
CA VAL A 87 -7.17 -2.02 -5.51
C VAL A 87 -8.64 -1.63 -5.73
N VAL A 88 -9.36 -1.30 -4.67
CA VAL A 88 -10.75 -0.83 -4.73
C VAL A 88 -10.84 0.49 -5.50
N ASP A 89 -9.95 1.44 -5.24
CA ASP A 89 -9.94 2.72 -5.97
C ASP A 89 -9.66 2.53 -7.46
N LEU A 90 -8.72 1.63 -7.81
CA LEU A 90 -8.50 1.27 -9.21
C LEU A 90 -9.76 0.69 -9.85
N ALA A 91 -10.47 -0.20 -9.15
CA ALA A 91 -11.72 -0.79 -9.65
C ALA A 91 -12.79 0.27 -9.88
N LEU A 92 -13.02 1.15 -8.91
CA LEU A 92 -14.00 2.23 -8.98
C LEU A 92 -13.70 3.23 -10.10
N LEU A 93 -12.43 3.44 -10.42
CA LEU A 93 -11.99 4.30 -11.52
C LEU A 93 -11.99 3.60 -12.89
N GLY A 94 -12.35 2.32 -12.96
CA GLY A 94 -12.26 1.53 -14.19
C GLY A 94 -10.82 1.32 -14.67
N LYS A 95 -9.85 1.36 -13.75
CA LYS A 95 -8.40 1.25 -14.00
C LYS A 95 -7.78 -0.04 -13.45
N LEU A 96 -8.58 -0.91 -12.83
CA LEU A 96 -8.11 -2.22 -12.39
C LEU A 96 -7.80 -3.08 -13.61
N ASP A 97 -6.55 -3.55 -13.70
CA ASP A 97 -6.06 -4.40 -14.77
C ASP A 97 -5.38 -5.66 -14.24
N GLU A 98 -5.01 -6.57 -15.14
CA GLU A 98 -4.33 -7.82 -14.78
C GLU A 98 -3.01 -7.59 -14.04
N LEU A 99 -2.31 -6.49 -14.35
CA LEU A 99 -1.05 -6.14 -13.70
C LEU A 99 -1.28 -5.73 -12.24
N ALA A 100 -2.31 -4.94 -11.96
CA ALA A 100 -2.71 -4.57 -10.61
C ALA A 100 -3.15 -5.80 -9.81
N ILE A 101 -3.92 -6.71 -10.40
CA ILE A 101 -4.32 -7.98 -9.77
C ILE A 101 -3.08 -8.84 -9.47
N ARG A 102 -2.15 -8.96 -10.42
CA ARG A 102 -0.89 -9.68 -10.22
C ARG A 102 -0.07 -9.06 -9.09
N ASN A 103 0.06 -7.74 -9.05
CA ASN A 103 0.79 -7.03 -8.00
C ASN A 103 0.14 -7.23 -6.63
N TYR A 104 -1.19 -7.27 -6.56
CA TYR A 104 -1.90 -7.59 -5.34
C TYR A 104 -1.58 -9.00 -4.83
N ARG A 105 -1.55 -10.00 -5.73
CA ARG A 105 -1.12 -11.37 -5.37
C ARG A 105 0.32 -11.41 -4.87
N ILE A 106 1.24 -10.70 -5.52
CA ILE A 106 2.64 -10.61 -5.07
C ILE A 106 2.70 -9.99 -3.67
N HIS A 107 1.91 -8.95 -3.42
CA HIS A 107 1.80 -8.33 -2.11
C HIS A 107 1.28 -9.32 -1.05
N LEU A 108 0.20 -10.06 -1.33
CA LEU A 108 -0.33 -11.07 -0.40
C LEU A 108 0.70 -12.15 -0.06
N ASN A 109 1.40 -12.69 -1.05
CA ASN A 109 2.47 -13.68 -0.82
C ASN A 109 3.60 -13.09 0.05
N GLY A 110 4.01 -11.86 -0.23
CA GLY A 110 5.03 -11.16 0.56
C GLY A 110 4.58 -10.90 2.00
N LEU A 111 3.31 -10.54 2.21
CA LEU A 111 2.74 -10.33 3.54
C LEU A 111 2.63 -11.65 4.31
N GLN A 112 2.21 -12.74 3.66
CA GLN A 112 2.18 -14.08 4.25
C GLN A 112 3.57 -14.49 4.77
N ALA A 113 4.60 -14.40 3.93
CA ALA A 113 5.97 -14.74 4.33
C ALA A 113 6.47 -13.89 5.51
N ARG A 114 6.11 -12.60 5.55
CA ARG A 114 6.46 -11.72 6.68
C ARG A 114 5.72 -12.09 7.98
N LEU A 115 4.44 -12.48 7.88
CA LEU A 115 3.65 -12.98 9.01
C LEU A 115 4.22 -14.28 9.56
N GLU A 116 4.64 -15.19 8.68
CA GLU A 116 5.29 -16.46 9.06
C GLU A 116 6.61 -16.23 9.78
N ALA A 117 7.47 -15.36 9.23
CA ALA A 117 8.74 -14.98 9.84
C ALA A 117 8.57 -14.31 11.22
N ALA A 118 7.41 -13.68 11.46
CA ALA A 118 7.05 -13.07 12.73
C ALA A 118 6.30 -14.02 13.69
N ASN A 119 6.08 -15.29 13.32
CA ASN A 119 5.30 -16.29 14.07
C ASN A 119 3.86 -15.83 14.38
N LEU A 120 3.18 -15.30 13.37
CA LEU A 120 1.81 -14.75 13.46
C LEU A 120 0.75 -15.60 12.74
N GLN A 121 1.01 -16.88 12.46
CA GLN A 121 0.11 -17.77 11.72
C GLN A 121 -1.26 -17.97 12.41
N GLN A 122 -1.30 -17.86 13.74
CA GLN A 122 -2.48 -17.97 14.57
C GLN A 122 -3.41 -16.74 14.53
N THR A 123 -3.01 -15.67 13.83
CA THR A 123 -3.75 -14.40 13.83
C THR A 123 -4.83 -14.37 12.74
N ALA A 124 -5.90 -13.59 12.97
CA ALA A 124 -6.97 -13.43 11.98
C ALA A 124 -6.48 -12.82 10.65
N ILE A 125 -5.46 -11.95 10.69
CA ILE A 125 -4.87 -11.38 9.48
C ILE A 125 -4.19 -12.44 8.62
N TYR A 126 -3.52 -13.41 9.23
CA TYR A 126 -2.91 -14.51 8.50
C TYR A 126 -3.96 -15.38 7.79
N GLN A 127 -5.02 -15.75 8.51
CA GLN A 127 -6.15 -16.53 7.96
C GLN A 127 -6.82 -15.81 6.78
N GLU A 128 -6.96 -14.49 6.86
CA GLU A 128 -7.52 -13.69 5.77
C GLU A 128 -6.61 -13.65 4.55
N VAL A 129 -5.30 -13.46 4.74
CA VAL A 129 -4.31 -13.49 3.65
C VAL A 129 -4.32 -14.86 2.96
N GLU A 130 -4.36 -15.96 3.72
CA GLU A 130 -4.48 -17.31 3.15
C GLU A 130 -5.77 -17.50 2.35
N TYR A 131 -6.90 -17.06 2.88
CA TYR A 131 -8.17 -17.15 2.19
C TYR A 131 -8.15 -16.38 0.86
N GLN A 132 -7.62 -15.15 0.85
CA GLN A 132 -7.53 -14.35 -0.36
C GLN A 132 -6.55 -14.96 -1.38
N LEU A 133 -5.44 -15.54 -0.92
CA LEU A 133 -4.52 -16.28 -1.79
C LEU A 133 -5.22 -17.48 -2.44
N HIS A 134 -5.99 -18.24 -1.67
CA HIS A 134 -6.76 -19.38 -2.19
C HIS A 134 -7.72 -18.96 -3.32
N LEU A 135 -8.47 -17.86 -3.15
CA LEU A 135 -9.36 -17.32 -4.19
C LEU A 135 -8.62 -16.91 -5.47
N THR A 136 -7.35 -16.54 -5.37
CA THR A 136 -6.56 -16.02 -6.49
C THR A 136 -5.72 -17.08 -7.19
N THR A 137 -5.69 -18.30 -6.65
CA THR A 137 -5.03 -19.44 -7.27
C THR A 137 -6.00 -20.05 -8.27
N PRO A 138 -5.65 -20.22 -9.56
CA PRO A 138 -6.54 -20.88 -10.50
C PRO A 138 -6.83 -22.30 -9.98
N ASN A 139 -8.10 -22.65 -9.81
CA ASN A 139 -8.48 -24.05 -9.80
C ASN A 139 -8.03 -24.62 -11.15
N GLY A 140 -7.20 -25.67 -11.11
CA GLY A 140 -6.67 -26.34 -12.29
C GLY A 140 -7.75 -26.82 -13.26
#